data_AF-A0A934BQK6-F1
#
_entry.id   AF-A0A934BQK6-F1
#
_cell.length_a   1.000
_cell.length_b   1.000
_cell.length_c   1.000
_cell.angle_alpha   90.00
_cell.angle_beta   90.00
_cell.angle_gamma   90.00
#
_symmetry.space_group_name_H-M   'P 1'
#
loop_
_entity.id
_entity.type
_entity.pdbx_description
1 polymer ?
#
loop_
_entity_poly.entity_id
_entity_poly.type
_entity_poly.pdbx_seq_one_letter_code
_entity_poly.pdbx_strand_id
1 'polypeptide(L)'
;MNPLVITDIQTRRHFLGTLLAAAAGSPRRLHATSPNNLDALASTEKVMHDFVVNRMMDGDGLCRSCLCAATGAPWTNADLAKTDQRLITDMFQNSPDKAGCMSYENALMATGEFAVSQIVRHRVTNDAAARELAHRAIHAILAVIEEGRHYMPGWLPKPFGGLRNVRNSHEMSTDQYTKAIVALHAWRPLASKDEQMAIDRFFVDAADFFVARKFRHAYRHRTIVTADSHRHALGLFVPLVVLAAKTFSDAGYRKHLTAFSAAMDASLQDEGLANFNMTSLMVEGYHVAMQAGLDDPRLPQTIKTLWQRGAKRVDTNGDAYEDGRPPRKDSQGTRLAAIATIAELLDPATRATELASKILARQSDPRKMTHTRLPESIAEVAITSWLVAYWRLREWALRDAPKS
;
A
#
# COMPACT_ATOMS: atom_id res chain seq x y z
N MET A 1 25.92 31.41 -31.08
CA MET A 1 24.95 30.44 -30.53
C MET A 1 25.61 29.80 -29.32
N ASN A 2 25.15 30.12 -28.11
CA ASN A 2 25.70 29.58 -26.86
C ASN A 2 24.94 28.29 -26.49
N PRO A 3 25.63 27.21 -26.08
CA PRO A 3 24.97 26.03 -25.55
C PRO A 3 24.53 26.28 -24.10
N LEU A 4 23.26 25.99 -23.84
CA LEU A 4 22.66 25.97 -22.50
C LEU A 4 23.24 24.80 -21.70
N VAL A 5 24.05 25.13 -20.69
CA VAL A 5 24.48 24.21 -19.64
C VAL A 5 23.33 24.08 -18.64
N ILE A 6 22.67 22.92 -18.62
CA ILE A 6 21.64 22.59 -17.64
C ILE A 6 22.33 22.02 -16.38
N THR A 7 22.09 22.67 -15.25
CA THR A 7 22.70 22.37 -13.95
C THR A 7 21.95 21.24 -13.21
N ASP A 8 22.40 20.00 -13.36
CA ASP A 8 21.89 18.79 -12.68
C ASP A 8 22.51 18.56 -11.27
N ILE A 9 23.15 19.58 -10.70
CA ILE A 9 23.98 19.43 -9.48
C ILE A 9 23.18 19.65 -8.18
N GLN A 10 22.01 20.29 -8.23
CA GLN A 10 21.29 20.69 -7.01
C GLN A 10 20.45 19.58 -6.36
N THR A 11 19.94 18.60 -7.12
CA THR A 11 19.08 17.52 -6.59
C THR A 11 19.87 16.45 -5.84
N ARG A 12 21.11 16.15 -6.24
CA ARG A 12 21.96 15.15 -5.54
C ARG A 12 22.44 15.61 -4.16
N ARG A 13 22.63 16.91 -3.93
CA ARG A 13 23.12 17.43 -2.64
C ARG A 13 22.08 17.35 -1.52
N HIS A 14 20.79 17.40 -1.81
CA HIS A 14 19.74 17.20 -0.80
C HIS A 14 19.58 15.74 -0.36
N PHE A 15 19.89 14.77 -1.24
CA PHE A 15 19.75 13.35 -0.91
C PHE A 15 20.92 12.80 -0.07
N LEU A 16 22.14 13.27 -0.31
CA LEU A 16 23.34 12.83 0.44
C LEU A 16 23.41 13.44 1.86
N GLY A 17 22.84 14.63 2.08
CA GLY A 17 22.80 15.26 3.41
C GLY A 17 22.00 14.45 4.45
N THR A 18 21.00 13.70 4.00
CA THR A 18 20.11 12.92 4.87
C THR A 18 20.72 11.57 5.29
N LEU A 19 21.63 11.00 4.49
CA LEU A 19 22.26 9.69 4.76
C LEU A 19 23.47 9.79 5.71
N LEU A 20 24.23 10.88 5.67
CA LEU A 20 25.43 11.04 6.51
C LEU A 20 25.14 11.55 7.93
N ALA A 21 24.00 12.21 8.16
CA ALA A 21 23.60 12.65 9.51
C ALA A 21 23.14 11.48 10.42
N ALA A 22 22.82 10.31 9.85
CA ALA A 22 22.33 9.16 10.61
C ALA A 22 23.44 8.31 11.25
N ALA A 23 24.71 8.48 10.87
CA ALA A 23 25.80 7.57 11.27
C ALA A 23 26.58 8.01 12.53
N ALA A 24 26.33 9.20 13.10
CA ALA A 24 27.17 9.76 14.18
C ALA A 24 26.41 10.38 15.37
N GLY A 25 25.13 10.06 15.57
CA GLY A 25 24.31 10.66 16.64
C GLY A 25 24.35 9.88 17.97
N SER A 26 24.88 10.51 19.02
CA SER A 26 24.80 10.05 20.42
C SER A 26 23.35 9.76 20.88
N PRO A 27 23.12 8.78 21.77
CA PRO A 27 21.79 8.43 22.26
C PRO A 27 21.35 9.40 23.37
N ARG A 28 21.05 10.66 23.02
CA ARG A 28 20.34 11.58 23.92
C ARG A 28 18.86 11.58 23.54
N ARG A 29 18.09 10.66 24.14
CA ARG A 29 16.63 10.66 24.09
C ARG A 29 16.12 11.82 24.95
N LEU A 30 15.88 12.97 24.34
CA LEU A 30 15.07 14.03 24.94
C LEU A 30 13.59 13.65 24.79
N HIS A 31 12.89 13.59 25.93
CA HIS A 31 11.45 13.40 26.04
C HIS A 31 10.70 14.64 25.53
N ALA A 32 10.77 14.94 24.23
CA ALA A 32 9.81 15.83 23.62
C ALA A 32 8.46 15.11 23.64
N THR A 33 7.49 15.66 24.39
CA THR A 33 6.10 15.21 24.36
C THR A 33 5.61 15.27 22.93
N SER A 34 5.51 14.10 22.28
CA SER A 34 5.08 14.00 20.89
C SER A 34 3.67 14.60 20.79
N PRO A 35 3.42 15.55 19.88
CA PRO A 35 2.15 16.29 19.79
C PRO A 35 0.91 15.41 19.57
N ASN A 36 1.09 14.12 19.31
CA ASN A 36 0.03 13.17 18.97
C ASN A 36 -0.17 12.02 19.96
N ASN A 37 0.42 12.07 21.16
CA ASN A 37 0.32 10.99 22.17
C ASN A 37 0.64 9.59 21.60
N LEU A 38 1.56 9.50 20.63
CA LEU A 38 1.89 8.24 19.95
C LEU A 38 2.46 7.20 20.92
N ASP A 39 3.03 7.63 22.04
CA ASP A 39 3.52 6.73 23.09
C ASP A 39 2.36 5.95 23.75
N ALA A 40 1.15 6.51 23.85
CA ALA A 40 -0.02 5.78 24.33
C ALA A 40 -0.48 4.69 23.37
N LEU A 41 -0.07 4.74 22.10
CA LEU A 41 -0.38 3.72 21.09
C LEU A 41 0.69 2.62 21.00
N ALA A 42 1.80 2.72 21.73
CA ALA A 42 2.90 1.75 21.64
C ALA A 42 2.49 0.32 22.04
N SER A 43 1.64 0.17 23.06
CA SER A 43 1.11 -1.14 23.43
C SER A 43 0.19 -1.73 22.36
N THR A 44 -0.60 -0.88 21.70
CA THR A 44 -1.45 -1.28 20.58
C THR A 44 -0.63 -1.67 19.37
N GLU A 45 0.46 -0.94 19.07
CA GLU A 45 1.39 -1.31 18.01
C GLU A 45 1.93 -2.72 18.20
N LYS A 46 2.36 -3.04 19.42
CA LYS A 46 2.84 -4.39 19.73
C LYS A 46 1.76 -5.45 19.48
N VAL A 47 0.51 -5.19 19.88
CA VAL A 47 -0.61 -6.12 19.64
C VAL A 47 -0.86 -6.32 18.15
N MET A 48 -0.88 -5.24 17.36
CA MET A 48 -1.08 -5.31 15.90
C MET A 48 0.07 -6.05 15.22
N HIS A 49 1.32 -5.71 15.57
CA HIS A 49 2.52 -6.35 15.05
C HIS A 49 2.54 -7.85 15.36
N ASP A 50 2.32 -8.22 16.63
CA ASP A 50 2.30 -9.63 17.05
C ASP A 50 1.17 -10.40 16.36
N PHE A 51 0.02 -9.76 16.09
CA PHE A 51 -1.05 -10.39 15.32
C PHE A 51 -0.61 -10.68 13.89
N VAL A 52 0.02 -9.72 13.21
CA VAL A 52 0.54 -9.94 11.84
C VAL A 52 1.57 -11.06 11.83
N VAL A 53 2.59 -10.99 12.68
CA VAL A 53 3.70 -11.97 12.68
C VAL A 53 3.24 -13.38 13.06
N ASN A 54 2.33 -13.51 14.04
CA ASN A 54 1.96 -14.82 14.56
C ASN A 54 0.72 -15.43 13.88
N ARG A 55 -0.13 -14.65 13.22
CA ARG A 55 -1.42 -15.13 12.66
C ARG A 55 -1.53 -14.91 11.16
N MET A 56 -1.06 -13.77 10.65
CA MET A 56 -1.21 -13.43 9.23
C MET A 56 -0.04 -13.95 8.40
N MET A 57 1.19 -13.67 8.80
CA MET A 57 2.38 -14.03 8.04
C MET A 57 2.56 -15.55 8.01
N ASP A 58 2.70 -16.11 6.81
CA ASP A 58 2.97 -17.53 6.60
C ASP A 58 4.47 -17.86 6.57
N GLY A 59 4.79 -19.13 6.32
CA GLY A 59 6.17 -19.61 6.26
C GLY A 59 7.00 -18.91 5.18
N ASP A 60 6.38 -18.53 4.07
CA ASP A 60 7.02 -17.91 2.92
C ASP A 60 7.14 -16.39 3.07
N GLY A 61 6.50 -15.80 4.09
CA GLY A 61 6.51 -14.36 4.37
C GLY A 61 5.32 -13.59 3.79
N LEU A 62 4.34 -14.27 3.18
CA LEU A 62 3.10 -13.63 2.75
C LEU A 62 2.18 -13.40 3.94
N CYS A 63 1.61 -12.22 4.04
CA CYS A 63 0.53 -11.93 4.99
C CYS A 63 -0.80 -12.44 4.42
N ARG A 64 -1.38 -13.45 5.06
CA ARG A 64 -2.72 -13.96 4.74
C ARG A 64 -3.79 -12.90 4.95
N SER A 65 -4.87 -13.02 4.18
CA SER A 65 -6.06 -12.18 4.25
C SER A 65 -7.29 -12.92 4.76
N CYS A 66 -8.31 -12.16 5.13
CA CYS A 66 -9.64 -12.65 5.49
C CYS A 66 -9.59 -13.78 6.52
N LEU A 67 -8.82 -13.65 7.60
CA LEU A 67 -8.82 -14.67 8.67
C LEU A 67 -10.23 -14.76 9.29
N CYS A 68 -10.66 -15.94 9.71
CA CYS A 68 -11.93 -16.11 10.41
C CYS A 68 -11.90 -15.34 11.74
N ALA A 69 -12.82 -14.40 11.94
CA ALA A 69 -12.84 -13.52 13.11
C ALA A 69 -13.06 -14.30 14.41
N ALA A 70 -13.80 -15.41 14.37
CA ALA A 70 -14.07 -16.24 15.53
C ALA A 70 -12.81 -16.97 16.05
N THR A 71 -11.92 -17.39 15.15
CA THR A 71 -10.75 -18.22 15.50
C THR A 71 -9.42 -17.48 15.39
N GLY A 72 -9.38 -16.37 14.65
CA GLY A 72 -8.14 -15.70 14.26
C GLY A 72 -7.21 -16.58 13.41
N ALA A 73 -7.78 -17.57 12.71
CA ALA A 73 -7.06 -18.52 11.87
C ALA A 73 -7.57 -18.46 10.42
N PRO A 74 -6.81 -19.00 9.44
CA PRO A 74 -7.31 -19.15 8.08
C PRO A 74 -8.63 -19.93 8.04
N TRP A 75 -9.51 -19.59 7.09
CA TRP A 75 -10.75 -20.33 6.90
C TRP A 75 -10.48 -21.79 6.52
N THR A 76 -11.31 -22.71 7.01
CA THR A 76 -11.45 -24.04 6.41
C THR A 76 -12.63 -24.06 5.44
N ASN A 77 -12.66 -25.01 4.51
CA ASN A 77 -13.83 -25.21 3.65
C ASN A 77 -15.09 -25.56 4.46
N ALA A 78 -14.94 -26.23 5.61
CA ALA A 78 -16.05 -26.54 6.50
C ALA A 78 -16.60 -25.28 7.20
N ASP A 79 -15.75 -24.31 7.52
CA ASP A 79 -16.18 -23.03 8.08
C ASP A 79 -16.86 -22.16 7.01
N LEU A 80 -16.26 -22.09 5.81
CA LEU A 80 -16.86 -21.36 4.70
C LEU A 80 -18.22 -21.93 4.29
N ALA A 81 -18.45 -23.24 4.37
CA ALA A 81 -19.75 -23.83 4.05
C ALA A 81 -20.90 -23.31 4.93
N LYS A 82 -20.59 -22.70 6.08
CA LYS A 82 -21.56 -22.12 7.02
C LYS A 82 -21.85 -20.63 6.78
N THR A 83 -21.10 -19.97 5.89
CA THR A 83 -21.30 -18.55 5.55
C THR A 83 -22.27 -18.38 4.37
N ASP A 84 -22.62 -17.15 4.01
CA ASP A 84 -23.41 -16.87 2.80
C ASP A 84 -22.66 -17.33 1.54
N GLN A 85 -23.10 -18.47 0.97
CA GLN A 85 -22.49 -19.08 -0.20
C GLN A 85 -22.62 -18.21 -1.46
N ARG A 86 -23.55 -17.26 -1.51
CA ARG A 86 -23.68 -16.34 -2.66
C ARG A 86 -22.44 -15.46 -2.77
N LEU A 87 -21.98 -14.91 -1.66
CA LEU A 87 -20.79 -14.06 -1.61
C LEU A 87 -19.53 -14.85 -1.99
N ILE A 88 -19.35 -16.04 -1.39
CA ILE A 88 -18.18 -16.88 -1.66
C ILE A 88 -18.15 -17.33 -3.13
N THR A 89 -19.30 -17.71 -3.67
CA THR A 89 -19.41 -18.14 -5.08
C THR A 89 -19.18 -16.97 -6.04
N ASP A 90 -19.63 -15.76 -5.72
CA ASP A 90 -19.32 -14.58 -6.54
C ASP A 90 -17.83 -14.23 -6.54
N MET A 91 -17.15 -14.41 -5.40
CA MET A 91 -15.72 -14.14 -5.28
C MET A 91 -14.86 -15.20 -5.97
N PHE A 92 -15.23 -16.49 -5.88
CA PHE A 92 -14.36 -17.62 -6.24
C PHE A 92 -15.12 -18.71 -7.03
N GLN A 93 -15.99 -18.32 -7.97
CA GLN A 93 -16.93 -19.20 -8.66
C GLN A 93 -16.30 -20.52 -9.18
N ASN A 94 -15.08 -20.43 -9.70
CA ASN A 94 -14.41 -21.53 -10.38
C ASN A 94 -13.22 -22.10 -9.58
N SER A 95 -13.02 -21.69 -8.33
CA SER A 95 -11.92 -22.21 -7.52
C SER A 95 -12.31 -23.52 -6.82
N PRO A 96 -11.53 -24.61 -6.97
CA PRO A 96 -11.70 -25.82 -6.17
C PRO A 96 -11.29 -25.62 -4.71
N ASP A 97 -10.48 -24.59 -4.40
CA ASP A 97 -10.01 -24.26 -3.05
C ASP A 97 -10.44 -22.83 -2.66
N LYS A 98 -11.72 -22.68 -2.30
CA LYS A 98 -12.30 -21.40 -1.89
C LYS A 98 -11.66 -20.87 -0.60
N ALA A 99 -11.31 -21.76 0.33
CA ALA A 99 -10.61 -21.41 1.56
C ALA A 99 -9.21 -20.85 1.29
N GLY A 100 -8.44 -21.49 0.42
CA GLY A 100 -7.14 -21.01 -0.03
C GLY A 100 -7.23 -19.69 -0.81
N CYS A 101 -8.26 -19.51 -1.64
CA CYS A 101 -8.50 -18.21 -2.28
C CYS A 101 -8.84 -17.12 -1.27
N MET A 102 -9.76 -17.39 -0.34
CA MET A 102 -10.15 -16.43 0.70
C MET A 102 -8.96 -15.99 1.55
N SER A 103 -8.16 -16.96 1.99
CA SER A 103 -6.99 -16.73 2.84
C SER A 103 -5.89 -15.91 2.18
N TYR A 104 -5.96 -15.71 0.86
CA TYR A 104 -4.94 -14.99 0.09
C TYR A 104 -5.50 -13.94 -0.89
N GLU A 105 -6.80 -13.62 -0.84
CA GLU A 105 -7.47 -12.68 -1.74
C GLU A 105 -6.85 -11.28 -1.78
N ASN A 106 -6.31 -10.81 -0.65
CA ASN A 106 -5.61 -9.52 -0.53
C ASN A 106 -4.18 -9.68 0.00
N ALA A 107 -3.58 -10.87 -0.14
CA ALA A 107 -2.31 -11.16 0.52
C ALA A 107 -1.18 -10.22 0.10
N LEU A 108 -1.06 -9.86 -1.18
CA LEU A 108 -0.01 -8.93 -1.61
C LEU A 108 -0.24 -7.49 -1.11
N MET A 109 -1.50 -7.09 -0.87
CA MET A 109 -1.78 -5.78 -0.26
C MET A 109 -1.30 -5.75 1.18
N ALA A 110 -1.72 -6.73 1.99
CA ALA A 110 -1.31 -6.84 3.38
C ALA A 110 0.23 -7.01 3.50
N THR A 111 0.83 -7.83 2.65
CA THR A 111 2.28 -8.06 2.62
C THR A 111 3.04 -6.78 2.27
N GLY A 112 2.60 -6.05 1.25
CA GLY A 112 3.22 -4.78 0.85
C GLY A 112 3.13 -3.72 1.95
N GLU A 113 1.97 -3.56 2.57
CA GLU A 113 1.81 -2.61 3.69
C GLU A 113 2.63 -3.01 4.91
N PHE A 114 2.66 -4.30 5.26
CA PHE A 114 3.48 -4.76 6.37
C PHE A 114 4.97 -4.50 6.09
N ALA A 115 5.46 -4.80 4.88
CA ALA A 115 6.82 -4.47 4.48
C ALA A 115 7.12 -2.97 4.63
N VAL A 116 6.23 -2.09 4.12
CA VAL A 116 6.37 -0.64 4.27
C VAL A 116 6.42 -0.22 5.74
N SER A 117 5.55 -0.79 6.60
CA SER A 117 5.54 -0.49 8.03
C SER A 117 6.88 -0.81 8.69
N GLN A 118 7.48 -1.96 8.34
CA GLN A 118 8.74 -2.40 8.91
C GLN A 118 9.93 -1.60 8.34
N ILE A 119 9.87 -1.17 7.06
CA ILE A 119 10.83 -0.23 6.46
C ILE A 119 10.81 1.11 7.21
N VAL A 120 9.63 1.65 7.49
CA VAL A 120 9.49 2.91 8.23
C VAL A 120 9.98 2.74 9.67
N ARG A 121 9.57 1.66 10.35
CA ARG A 121 10.06 1.31 11.69
C ARG A 121 11.59 1.26 11.74
N HIS A 122 12.23 0.57 10.79
CA HIS A 122 13.68 0.50 10.71
C HIS A 122 14.31 1.90 10.57
N ARG A 123 13.77 2.77 9.71
CA ARG A 123 14.28 4.16 9.58
C ARG A 123 14.12 4.98 10.87
N VAL A 124 13.03 4.78 11.61
CA VAL A 124 12.74 5.49 12.86
C VAL A 124 13.59 4.99 14.03
N THR A 125 13.85 3.69 14.10
CA THR A 125 14.40 3.03 15.30
C THR A 125 15.80 2.44 15.12
N ASN A 126 16.25 2.32 13.87
CA ASN A 126 17.42 1.54 13.45
C ASN A 126 17.37 0.06 13.90
N ASP A 127 16.17 -0.48 14.14
CA ASP A 127 15.97 -1.87 14.57
C ASP A 127 16.26 -2.84 13.41
N ALA A 128 17.25 -3.72 13.59
CA ALA A 128 17.61 -4.73 12.59
C ALA A 128 16.50 -5.76 12.39
N ALA A 129 15.75 -6.13 13.44
CA ALA A 129 14.65 -7.10 13.31
C ALA A 129 13.52 -6.57 12.41
N ALA A 130 13.27 -5.25 12.46
CA ALA A 130 12.33 -4.61 11.54
C ALA A 130 12.83 -4.71 10.08
N ARG A 131 14.12 -4.50 9.83
CA ARG A 131 14.70 -4.67 8.50
C ARG A 131 14.56 -6.11 7.99
N GLU A 132 14.85 -7.10 8.83
CA GLU A 132 14.72 -8.52 8.46
C GLU A 132 13.27 -8.91 8.15
N LEU A 133 12.30 -8.42 8.93
CA LEU A 133 10.88 -8.66 8.66
C LEU A 133 10.42 -7.99 7.36
N ALA A 134 10.88 -6.76 7.08
CA ALA A 134 10.65 -6.12 5.80
C ALA A 134 11.24 -6.94 4.65
N HIS A 135 12.48 -7.39 4.80
CA HIS A 135 13.19 -8.19 3.80
C HIS A 135 12.46 -9.49 3.48
N ARG A 136 12.00 -10.21 4.50
CA ARG A 136 11.20 -11.43 4.34
C ARG A 136 9.92 -11.20 3.54
N ALA A 137 9.18 -10.14 3.85
CA ALA A 137 7.96 -9.79 3.11
C ALA A 137 8.26 -9.38 1.66
N ILE A 138 9.35 -8.65 1.42
CA ILE A 138 9.81 -8.30 0.06
C ILE A 138 10.22 -9.54 -0.73
N HIS A 139 10.96 -10.47 -0.13
CA HIS A 139 11.31 -11.74 -0.75
C HIS A 139 10.06 -12.54 -1.14
N ALA A 140 9.02 -12.55 -0.31
CA ALA A 140 7.75 -13.19 -0.64
C ALA A 140 7.08 -12.56 -1.88
N ILE A 141 7.08 -11.22 -1.98
CA ILE A 141 6.57 -10.50 -3.15
C ILE A 141 7.41 -10.83 -4.40
N LEU A 142 8.74 -10.84 -4.30
CA LEU A 142 9.63 -11.17 -5.40
C LEU A 142 9.47 -12.63 -5.85
N ALA A 143 9.22 -13.56 -4.94
CA ALA A 143 8.93 -14.95 -5.27
C ALA A 143 7.60 -15.09 -6.03
N VAL A 144 6.56 -14.34 -5.65
CA VAL A 144 5.30 -14.30 -6.41
C VAL A 144 5.51 -13.71 -7.81
N ILE A 145 6.36 -12.69 -7.95
CA ILE A 145 6.75 -12.13 -9.26
C ILE A 145 7.44 -13.19 -10.11
N GLU A 146 8.39 -13.93 -9.54
CA GLU A 146 9.09 -14.99 -10.26
C GLU A 146 8.14 -16.09 -10.73
N GLU A 147 7.23 -16.52 -9.88
CA GLU A 147 6.21 -17.48 -10.28
C GLU A 147 5.28 -16.94 -11.38
N GLY A 148 4.95 -15.64 -11.32
CA GLY A 148 4.17 -14.96 -12.35
C GLY A 148 4.86 -14.92 -13.73
N ARG A 149 6.20 -14.91 -13.78
CA ARG A 149 6.98 -14.92 -15.03
C ARG A 149 6.77 -16.20 -15.84
N HIS A 150 6.41 -17.32 -15.21
CA HIS A 150 6.06 -18.55 -15.93
C HIS A 150 4.80 -18.40 -16.77
N TYR A 151 3.89 -17.49 -16.41
CA TYR A 151 2.78 -17.11 -17.28
C TYR A 151 3.25 -16.07 -18.29
N MET A 152 3.81 -14.96 -17.81
CA MET A 152 4.52 -13.98 -18.64
C MET A 152 5.29 -12.94 -17.82
N PRO A 153 6.36 -12.34 -18.38
CA PRO A 153 7.02 -11.20 -17.77
C PRO A 153 6.03 -10.08 -17.44
N GLY A 154 6.13 -9.57 -16.22
CA GLY A 154 5.32 -8.46 -15.76
C GLY A 154 3.90 -8.83 -15.37
N TRP A 155 3.58 -10.12 -15.22
CA TRP A 155 2.35 -10.60 -14.58
C TRP A 155 2.58 -10.85 -13.08
N LEU A 156 1.72 -10.27 -12.23
CA LEU A 156 1.69 -10.50 -10.79
C LEU A 156 0.36 -11.20 -10.43
N PRO A 157 0.36 -12.52 -10.28
CA PRO A 157 -0.83 -13.27 -9.92
C PRO A 157 -1.25 -12.97 -8.47
N LYS A 158 -2.54 -13.12 -8.18
CA LYS A 158 -3.01 -13.29 -6.80
C LYS A 158 -2.46 -14.62 -6.26
N PRO A 159 -1.80 -14.66 -5.09
CA PRO A 159 -1.18 -15.87 -4.55
C PRO A 159 -2.20 -16.80 -3.88
N PHE A 160 -3.27 -17.17 -4.58
CA PHE A 160 -4.31 -18.05 -4.06
C PHE A 160 -3.74 -19.39 -3.60
N GLY A 161 -3.96 -19.72 -2.33
CA GLY A 161 -3.41 -20.92 -1.70
C GLY A 161 -1.92 -20.84 -1.34
N GLY A 162 -1.33 -19.64 -1.33
CA GLY A 162 0.06 -19.38 -0.95
C GLY A 162 1.06 -19.51 -2.10
N LEU A 163 2.35 -19.30 -1.81
CA LEU A 163 3.42 -19.29 -2.80
C LEU A 163 3.50 -20.62 -3.58
N ARG A 164 3.27 -21.76 -2.93
CA ARG A 164 3.26 -23.08 -3.59
C ARG A 164 2.24 -23.24 -4.73
N ASN A 165 1.18 -22.43 -4.75
CA ASN A 165 0.06 -22.56 -5.69
C ASN A 165 -0.06 -21.38 -6.65
N VAL A 166 0.73 -20.32 -6.45
CA VAL A 166 0.56 -19.04 -7.13
C VAL A 166 0.70 -19.14 -8.66
N ARG A 167 1.53 -20.07 -9.16
CA ARG A 167 1.70 -20.34 -10.60
C ARG A 167 0.40 -20.71 -11.30
N ASN A 168 -0.55 -21.31 -10.57
CA ASN A 168 -1.82 -21.78 -11.11
C ASN A 168 -2.90 -20.68 -11.06
N SER A 169 -2.58 -19.51 -10.52
CA SER A 169 -3.52 -18.39 -10.42
C SER A 169 -3.51 -17.55 -11.69
N HIS A 170 -4.67 -17.49 -12.35
CA HIS A 170 -4.92 -16.64 -13.51
C HIS A 170 -5.66 -15.34 -13.14
N GLU A 171 -5.78 -15.05 -11.85
CA GLU A 171 -6.38 -13.81 -11.35
C GLU A 171 -5.31 -12.80 -10.97
N MET A 172 -5.59 -11.53 -11.22
CA MET A 172 -4.77 -10.39 -10.81
C MET A 172 -5.63 -9.27 -10.25
N SER A 173 -5.02 -8.29 -9.61
CA SER A 173 -5.71 -7.08 -9.15
C SER A 173 -4.76 -5.90 -9.15
N THR A 174 -5.24 -4.76 -9.65
CA THR A 174 -4.54 -3.47 -9.56
C THR A 174 -4.20 -3.09 -8.13
N ASP A 175 -5.04 -3.46 -7.17
CA ASP A 175 -4.91 -3.09 -5.77
C ASP A 175 -3.67 -3.75 -5.16
N GLN A 176 -3.55 -5.07 -5.40
CA GLN A 176 -2.38 -5.86 -4.99
C GLN A 176 -1.10 -5.40 -5.69
N TYR A 177 -1.18 -5.12 -6.99
CA TYR A 177 -0.08 -4.54 -7.75
C TYR A 177 0.42 -3.24 -7.13
N THR A 178 -0.50 -2.32 -6.86
CA THR A 178 -0.18 -0.97 -6.34
C THR A 178 0.59 -1.09 -5.03
N LYS A 179 0.10 -1.89 -4.08
CA LYS A 179 0.76 -2.06 -2.77
C LYS A 179 2.10 -2.79 -2.89
N ALA A 180 2.22 -3.77 -3.79
CA ALA A 180 3.50 -4.41 -4.07
C ALA A 180 4.52 -3.41 -4.64
N ILE A 181 4.17 -2.59 -5.65
CA ILE A 181 5.12 -1.63 -6.21
C ILE A 181 5.51 -0.53 -5.21
N VAL A 182 4.59 -0.10 -4.34
CA VAL A 182 4.88 0.85 -3.26
C VAL A 182 5.93 0.27 -2.30
N ALA A 183 5.76 -0.99 -1.90
CA ALA A 183 6.70 -1.68 -1.03
C ALA A 183 8.08 -1.89 -1.68
N LEU A 184 8.10 -2.36 -2.94
CA LEU A 184 9.34 -2.56 -3.69
C LEU A 184 10.09 -1.23 -3.91
N HIS A 185 9.36 -0.15 -4.23
CA HIS A 185 9.95 1.18 -4.38
C HIS A 185 10.57 1.68 -3.06
N ALA A 186 9.86 1.49 -1.94
CA ALA A 186 10.36 1.87 -0.61
C ALA A 186 11.56 1.02 -0.16
N TRP A 187 11.61 -0.27 -0.53
CA TRP A 187 12.71 -1.19 -0.18
C TRP A 187 13.96 -0.94 -1.02
N ARG A 188 13.80 -0.58 -2.30
CA ARG A 188 14.88 -0.48 -3.27
C ARG A 188 16.15 0.23 -2.77
N PRO A 189 16.10 1.36 -2.02
CA PRO A 189 17.31 2.01 -1.49
C PRO A 189 18.05 1.22 -0.40
N LEU A 190 17.39 0.26 0.26
CA LEU A 190 17.94 -0.62 1.30
C LEU A 190 18.36 -1.99 0.76
N ALA A 191 17.95 -2.32 -0.46
CA ALA A 191 18.15 -3.61 -1.11
C ALA A 191 19.59 -3.80 -1.60
N SER A 192 20.03 -5.06 -1.69
CA SER A 192 21.26 -5.43 -2.37
C SER A 192 21.21 -5.09 -3.87
N LYS A 193 22.36 -5.10 -4.56
CA LYS A 193 22.41 -4.80 -6.00
C LYS A 193 21.55 -5.76 -6.83
N ASP A 194 21.59 -7.05 -6.50
CA ASP A 194 20.85 -8.08 -7.23
C ASP A 194 19.34 -7.92 -7.04
N GLU A 195 18.90 -7.62 -5.82
CA GLU A 195 17.51 -7.30 -5.53
C GLU A 195 17.06 -6.00 -6.22
N GLN A 196 17.90 -4.96 -6.24
CA GLN A 196 17.60 -3.73 -6.97
C GLN A 196 17.39 -4.04 -8.47
N MET A 197 18.25 -4.86 -9.06
CA MET A 197 18.10 -5.30 -10.45
C MET A 197 16.81 -6.10 -10.68
N ALA A 198 16.44 -6.99 -9.75
CA ALA A 198 15.19 -7.75 -9.84
C ALA A 198 13.95 -6.84 -9.76
N ILE A 199 13.96 -5.86 -8.85
CA ILE A 199 12.91 -4.84 -8.69
C ILE A 199 12.79 -3.98 -9.95
N ASP A 200 13.92 -3.48 -10.43
CA ASP A 200 14.00 -2.64 -11.63
C ASP A 200 13.48 -3.37 -12.86
N ARG A 201 13.90 -4.63 -13.02
CA ARG A 201 13.41 -5.48 -14.10
C ARG A 201 11.90 -5.69 -14.02
N PHE A 202 11.37 -5.93 -12.82
CA PHE A 202 9.93 -6.10 -12.63
C PHE A 202 9.14 -4.83 -13.00
N PHE A 203 9.59 -3.64 -12.62
CA PHE A 203 8.90 -2.39 -12.98
C PHE A 203 8.76 -2.23 -14.49
N VAL A 204 9.80 -2.61 -15.24
CA VAL A 204 9.82 -2.52 -16.70
C VAL A 204 8.97 -3.63 -17.32
N ASP A 205 9.15 -4.88 -16.90
CA ASP A 205 8.34 -6.00 -17.39
C ASP A 205 6.85 -5.74 -17.16
N ALA A 206 6.47 -5.21 -15.99
CA ALA A 206 5.09 -4.89 -15.67
C ALA A 206 4.56 -3.70 -16.49
N ALA A 207 5.38 -2.68 -16.77
CA ALA A 207 5.04 -1.62 -17.71
C ALA A 207 4.75 -2.16 -19.11
N ASP A 208 5.64 -2.99 -19.65
CA ASP A 208 5.48 -3.62 -20.95
C ASP A 208 4.22 -4.50 -21.00
N PHE A 209 3.98 -5.28 -19.94
CA PHE A 209 2.78 -6.11 -19.81
C PHE A 209 1.48 -5.30 -19.98
N PHE A 210 1.37 -4.14 -19.31
CA PHE A 210 0.18 -3.29 -19.40
C PHE A 210 0.15 -2.47 -20.69
N VAL A 211 1.29 -1.96 -21.18
CA VAL A 211 1.38 -1.25 -22.47
C VAL A 211 0.90 -2.13 -23.62
N ALA A 212 1.37 -3.38 -23.68
CA ALA A 212 0.96 -4.36 -24.69
C ALA A 212 -0.56 -4.63 -24.68
N ARG A 213 -1.20 -4.43 -23.53
CA ARG A 213 -2.66 -4.59 -23.33
C ARG A 213 -3.43 -3.28 -23.37
N LYS A 214 -2.78 -2.17 -23.74
CA LYS A 214 -3.38 -0.82 -23.74
C LYS A 214 -3.97 -0.45 -22.38
N PHE A 215 -3.31 -0.87 -21.29
CA PHE A 215 -3.72 -0.69 -19.90
C PHE A 215 -5.09 -1.27 -19.58
N ARG A 216 -5.39 -2.45 -20.15
CA ARG A 216 -6.61 -3.23 -19.91
C ARG A 216 -6.25 -4.58 -19.31
N HIS A 217 -7.03 -5.05 -18.35
CA HIS A 217 -6.94 -6.44 -17.91
C HIS A 217 -8.32 -6.97 -17.51
N ALA A 218 -8.46 -8.29 -17.58
CA ALA A 218 -9.65 -8.98 -17.09
C ALA A 218 -9.56 -9.18 -15.58
N TYR A 219 -10.66 -8.93 -14.89
CA TYR A 219 -10.86 -9.21 -13.48
C TYR A 219 -12.03 -10.18 -13.34
N ARG A 220 -11.82 -11.31 -12.64
CA ARG A 220 -12.84 -12.35 -12.40
C ARG A 220 -13.54 -12.84 -13.66
N HIS A 221 -12.84 -12.86 -14.79
CA HIS A 221 -13.35 -13.22 -16.13
C HIS A 221 -14.59 -12.45 -16.63
N ARG A 222 -15.02 -11.37 -15.94
CA ARG A 222 -16.29 -10.68 -16.22
C ARG A 222 -16.11 -9.19 -16.49
N THR A 223 -15.08 -8.58 -15.92
CA THR A 223 -14.91 -7.13 -15.93
C THR A 223 -13.59 -6.77 -16.57
N ILE A 224 -13.63 -5.83 -17.52
CA ILE A 224 -12.41 -5.24 -18.06
C ILE A 224 -12.09 -3.98 -17.28
N VAL A 225 -11.00 -4.04 -16.54
CA VAL A 225 -10.50 -2.94 -15.72
C VAL A 225 -9.64 -2.05 -16.59
N THR A 226 -10.00 -0.77 -16.65
CA THR A 226 -9.26 0.31 -17.33
C THR A 226 -9.20 1.53 -16.41
N ALA A 227 -8.39 2.52 -16.77
CA ALA A 227 -8.36 3.80 -16.05
C ALA A 227 -9.73 4.51 -16.06
N ASP A 228 -10.56 4.31 -17.08
CA ASP A 228 -11.88 4.94 -17.18
C ASP A 228 -12.95 4.21 -16.37
N SER A 229 -12.94 2.88 -16.37
CA SER A 229 -13.94 2.06 -15.67
C SER A 229 -13.63 1.90 -14.19
N HIS A 230 -12.36 1.92 -13.81
CA HIS A 230 -11.87 1.71 -12.45
C HIS A 230 -10.75 2.70 -12.16
N ARG A 231 -11.11 3.97 -11.93
CA ARG A 231 -10.14 5.07 -11.80
C ARG A 231 -9.04 4.85 -10.75
N HIS A 232 -9.29 4.05 -9.71
CA HIS A 232 -8.25 3.68 -8.75
C HIS A 232 -7.06 2.92 -9.37
N ALA A 233 -7.24 2.29 -10.55
CA ALA A 233 -6.16 1.67 -11.32
C ALA A 233 -5.09 2.69 -11.78
N LEU A 234 -5.40 3.99 -11.80
CA LEU A 234 -4.41 5.05 -12.01
C LEU A 234 -3.32 5.06 -10.91
N GLY A 235 -3.65 4.61 -9.70
CA GLY A 235 -2.68 4.39 -8.62
C GLY A 235 -1.63 3.35 -8.98
N LEU A 236 -1.90 2.46 -9.94
CA LEU A 236 -0.91 1.55 -10.52
C LEU A 236 -0.28 2.13 -11.79
N PHE A 237 -1.11 2.48 -12.78
CA PHE A 237 -0.62 2.73 -14.14
C PHE A 237 0.31 3.93 -14.23
N VAL A 238 0.03 5.01 -13.49
CA VAL A 238 0.85 6.23 -13.47
C VAL A 238 2.24 5.97 -12.88
N PRO A 239 2.42 5.48 -11.64
CA PRO A 239 3.76 5.23 -11.11
C PRO A 239 4.52 4.19 -11.91
N LEU A 240 3.86 3.16 -12.44
CA LEU A 240 4.51 2.10 -13.21
C LEU A 240 5.25 2.63 -14.45
N VAL A 241 4.61 3.47 -15.27
CA VAL A 241 5.27 4.06 -16.46
C VAL A 241 6.38 5.04 -16.06
N VAL A 242 6.25 5.72 -14.93
CA VAL A 242 7.28 6.65 -14.42
C VAL A 242 8.49 5.88 -13.88
N LEU A 243 8.25 4.79 -13.14
CA LEU A 243 9.30 3.91 -12.62
C LEU A 243 10.06 3.21 -13.75
N ALA A 244 9.35 2.68 -14.75
CA ALA A 244 9.97 2.09 -15.94
C ALA A 244 10.84 3.12 -16.70
N ALA A 245 10.31 4.33 -16.92
CA ALA A 245 11.08 5.41 -17.55
C ALA A 245 12.35 5.76 -16.77
N LYS A 246 12.27 5.82 -15.44
CA LYS A 246 13.40 6.15 -14.56
C LYS A 246 14.46 5.05 -14.57
N THR A 247 14.06 3.78 -14.65
CA THR A 247 14.95 2.62 -14.55
C THR A 247 15.96 2.56 -15.71
N PHE A 248 15.51 2.78 -16.94
CA PHE A 248 16.38 2.73 -18.13
C PHE A 248 16.70 4.10 -18.75
N SER A 249 16.33 5.20 -18.08
CA SER A 249 16.35 6.55 -18.68
C SER A 249 15.59 6.62 -20.01
N ASP A 250 14.62 5.72 -20.20
CA ASP A 250 13.80 5.66 -21.41
C ASP A 250 12.57 6.56 -21.23
N ALA A 251 12.69 7.79 -21.73
CA ALA A 251 11.59 8.75 -21.74
C ALA A 251 10.37 8.25 -22.54
N GLY A 252 10.54 7.24 -23.40
CA GLY A 252 9.49 6.63 -24.21
C GLY A 252 8.31 6.09 -23.40
N TYR A 253 8.52 5.60 -22.17
CA TYR A 253 7.41 5.16 -21.32
C TYR A 253 6.49 6.33 -20.91
N ARG A 254 7.04 7.54 -20.72
CA ARG A 254 6.25 8.70 -20.27
C ARG A 254 5.21 9.14 -21.30
N LYS A 255 5.36 8.80 -22.60
CA LYS A 255 4.36 9.09 -23.63
C LYS A 255 3.00 8.44 -23.33
N HIS A 256 2.99 7.35 -22.55
CA HIS A 256 1.77 6.67 -22.17
C HIS A 256 0.94 7.44 -21.13
N LEU A 257 1.53 8.43 -20.44
CA LEU A 257 0.79 9.30 -19.51
C LEU A 257 -0.34 10.07 -20.20
N THR A 258 -0.16 10.44 -21.48
CA THR A 258 -1.21 11.11 -22.26
C THR A 258 -2.48 10.27 -22.37
N ALA A 259 -2.36 8.93 -22.41
CA ALA A 259 -3.50 8.03 -22.46
C ALA A 259 -4.34 8.05 -21.17
N PHE A 260 -3.79 8.57 -20.07
CA PHE A 260 -4.47 8.67 -18.79
C PHE A 260 -5.04 10.06 -18.49
N SER A 261 -4.75 11.07 -19.33
CA SER A 261 -5.05 12.47 -19.01
C SER A 261 -6.52 12.69 -18.64
N ALA A 262 -7.45 12.21 -19.48
CA ALA A 262 -8.88 12.36 -19.23
C ALA A 262 -9.33 11.65 -17.95
N ALA A 263 -8.80 10.46 -17.66
CA ALA A 263 -9.11 9.71 -16.45
C ALA A 263 -8.54 10.39 -15.19
N MET A 264 -7.34 10.97 -15.27
CA MET A 264 -6.73 11.76 -14.19
C MET A 264 -7.58 13.01 -13.90
N ASP A 265 -8.00 13.73 -14.93
CA ASP A 265 -8.86 14.91 -14.78
C ASP A 265 -10.22 14.53 -14.18
N ALA A 266 -10.82 13.43 -14.64
CA ALA A 266 -12.08 12.92 -14.11
C ALA A 266 -11.98 12.46 -12.64
N SER A 267 -10.82 11.94 -12.21
CA SER A 267 -10.61 11.48 -10.83
C SER A 267 -10.73 12.62 -9.80
N LEU A 268 -10.47 13.87 -10.21
CA LEU A 268 -10.67 15.04 -9.37
C LEU A 268 -12.15 15.22 -8.96
N GLN A 269 -13.08 14.73 -9.77
CA GLN A 269 -14.53 14.90 -9.54
C GLN A 269 -15.24 13.59 -9.18
N ASP A 270 -14.54 12.45 -9.19
CA ASP A 270 -15.14 11.16 -8.89
C ASP A 270 -15.30 10.94 -7.37
N GLU A 271 -16.53 11.12 -6.89
CA GLU A 271 -16.91 10.85 -5.49
C GLU A 271 -16.85 9.35 -5.15
N GLY A 272 -16.91 8.46 -6.14
CA GLY A 272 -16.78 7.01 -5.93
C GLY A 272 -15.40 6.61 -5.39
N LEU A 273 -14.38 7.43 -5.64
CA LEU A 273 -13.02 7.23 -5.13
C LEU A 273 -12.86 7.52 -3.63
N ALA A 274 -13.86 8.11 -2.98
CA ALA A 274 -13.84 8.42 -1.55
C ALA A 274 -13.78 7.18 -0.64
N ASN A 275 -13.90 5.96 -1.20
CA ASN A 275 -13.72 4.73 -0.42
C ASN A 275 -12.27 4.62 0.07
N PHE A 276 -12.07 4.19 1.33
CA PHE A 276 -10.76 4.14 1.97
C PHE A 276 -9.74 3.29 1.20
N ASN A 277 -10.16 2.18 0.58
CA ASN A 277 -9.29 1.39 -0.29
C ASN A 277 -8.83 2.19 -1.51
N MET A 278 -9.77 2.71 -2.29
CA MET A 278 -9.48 3.44 -3.54
C MET A 278 -8.64 4.70 -3.29
N THR A 279 -8.99 5.46 -2.24
CA THR A 279 -8.24 6.63 -1.80
C THR A 279 -6.79 6.27 -1.47
N SER A 280 -6.58 5.24 -0.65
CA SER A 280 -5.23 4.80 -0.25
C SER A 280 -4.39 4.37 -1.46
N LEU A 281 -4.97 3.57 -2.37
CA LEU A 281 -4.30 3.09 -3.59
C LEU A 281 -3.82 4.23 -4.48
N MET A 282 -4.71 5.18 -4.78
CA MET A 282 -4.36 6.33 -5.63
C MET A 282 -3.33 7.23 -4.98
N VAL A 283 -3.50 7.55 -3.69
CA VAL A 283 -2.58 8.45 -2.99
C VAL A 283 -1.18 7.87 -2.91
N GLU A 284 -1.02 6.60 -2.54
CA GLU A 284 0.31 5.99 -2.47
C GLU A 284 0.94 5.84 -3.85
N GLY A 285 0.16 5.41 -4.85
CA GLY A 285 0.62 5.31 -6.23
C GLY A 285 1.10 6.65 -6.80
N TYR A 286 0.31 7.71 -6.63
CA TYR A 286 0.68 9.04 -7.08
C TYR A 286 1.88 9.59 -6.31
N HIS A 287 1.97 9.31 -5.00
CA HIS A 287 3.14 9.69 -4.22
C HIS A 287 4.42 9.01 -4.73
N VAL A 288 4.37 7.72 -5.09
CA VAL A 288 5.50 7.02 -5.72
C VAL A 288 5.87 7.66 -7.05
N ALA A 289 4.89 8.02 -7.90
CA ALA A 289 5.16 8.71 -9.16
C ALA A 289 5.87 10.06 -8.95
N MET A 290 5.44 10.83 -7.95
CA MET A 290 6.07 12.11 -7.57
C MET A 290 7.51 11.89 -7.07
N GLN A 291 7.74 10.92 -6.18
CA GLN A 291 9.08 10.53 -5.71
C GLN A 291 10.00 10.05 -6.86
N ALA A 292 9.40 9.47 -7.90
CA ALA A 292 10.10 9.07 -9.12
C ALA A 292 10.33 10.23 -10.11
N GLY A 293 9.93 11.46 -9.78
CA GLY A 293 10.16 12.66 -10.59
C GLY A 293 9.12 12.92 -11.66
N LEU A 294 7.86 12.54 -11.42
CA LEU A 294 6.73 13.07 -12.19
C LEU A 294 6.26 14.38 -11.55
N ASP A 295 6.42 15.48 -12.28
CA ASP A 295 5.93 16.81 -11.90
C ASP A 295 4.65 17.12 -12.69
N ASP A 296 3.54 16.54 -12.25
CA ASP A 296 2.21 16.78 -12.83
C ASP A 296 1.30 17.34 -11.72
N PRO A 297 0.78 18.58 -11.86
CA PRO A 297 0.05 19.26 -10.79
C PRO A 297 -1.26 18.56 -10.40
N ARG A 298 -1.77 17.65 -11.23
CA ARG A 298 -2.99 16.89 -10.93
C ARG A 298 -2.76 15.88 -9.81
N LEU A 299 -1.54 15.36 -9.64
CA LEU A 299 -1.23 14.37 -8.60
C LEU A 299 -1.45 14.95 -7.19
N PRO A 300 -0.76 16.04 -6.78
CA PRO A 300 -0.98 16.62 -5.46
C PRO A 300 -2.41 17.12 -5.27
N GLN A 301 -3.04 17.68 -6.32
CA GLN A 301 -4.44 18.10 -6.25
C GLN A 301 -5.38 16.92 -6.01
N THR A 302 -5.18 15.79 -6.69
CA THR A 302 -5.97 14.57 -6.50
C THR A 302 -5.78 14.01 -5.09
N ILE A 303 -4.54 13.96 -4.59
CA ILE A 303 -4.24 13.51 -3.23
C ILE A 303 -5.01 14.34 -2.21
N LYS A 304 -4.96 15.67 -2.33
CA LYS A 304 -5.70 16.60 -1.45
C LYS A 304 -7.20 16.36 -1.52
N THR A 305 -7.77 16.27 -2.72
CA THR A 305 -9.21 16.03 -2.90
C THR A 305 -9.65 14.69 -2.29
N LEU A 306 -8.91 13.61 -2.55
CA LEU A 306 -9.23 12.29 -2.01
C LEU A 306 -9.11 12.25 -0.49
N TRP A 307 -8.09 12.91 0.08
CA TRP A 307 -7.98 13.07 1.53
C TRP A 307 -9.23 13.77 2.11
N GLN A 308 -9.62 14.92 1.55
CA GLN A 308 -10.79 15.68 2.01
C GLN A 308 -12.09 14.88 1.93
N ARG A 309 -12.28 14.09 0.88
CA ARG A 309 -13.45 13.19 0.73
C ARG A 309 -13.41 12.06 1.74
N GLY A 310 -12.27 11.36 1.89
CA GLY A 310 -12.10 10.28 2.85
C GLY A 310 -12.28 10.75 4.30
N ALA A 311 -11.75 11.92 4.63
CA ALA A 311 -11.86 12.50 5.98
C ALA A 311 -13.31 12.81 6.39
N LYS A 312 -14.19 13.14 5.43
CA LYS A 312 -15.64 13.31 5.70
C LYS A 312 -16.34 12.03 6.13
N ARG A 313 -15.72 10.86 5.90
CA ARG A 313 -16.21 9.54 6.33
C ARG A 313 -15.66 9.09 7.67
N VAL A 314 -14.99 9.99 8.39
CA VAL A 314 -14.47 9.77 9.74
C VAL A 314 -15.07 10.83 10.66
N ASP A 315 -15.64 10.40 11.78
CA ASP A 315 -16.19 11.34 12.75
C ASP A 315 -15.10 11.99 13.63
N THR A 316 -15.52 12.91 14.50
CA THR A 316 -14.61 13.62 15.40
C THR A 316 -13.90 12.72 16.41
N ASN A 317 -14.43 11.51 16.65
CA ASN A 317 -13.85 10.51 17.52
C ASN A 317 -12.82 9.62 16.81
N GLY A 318 -12.77 9.63 15.48
CA GLY A 318 -11.93 8.74 14.68
C GLY A 318 -12.62 7.44 14.26
N ASP A 319 -13.93 7.28 14.51
CA ASP A 319 -14.69 6.16 13.95
C ASP A 319 -14.92 6.42 12.46
N ALA A 320 -14.64 5.41 11.62
CA ALA A 320 -14.79 5.48 10.19
C ALA A 320 -16.06 4.74 9.74
N TYR A 321 -16.67 5.21 8.65
CA TYR A 321 -17.97 4.72 8.18
C TYR A 321 -18.01 4.52 6.66
N GLU A 322 -18.71 3.47 6.22
CA GLU A 322 -19.17 3.35 4.83
C GLU A 322 -20.55 3.99 4.66
N ASP A 323 -20.79 4.53 3.47
CA ASP A 323 -22.08 5.08 3.08
C ASP A 323 -23.18 4.01 3.22
N GLY A 324 -24.31 4.41 3.83
CA GLY A 324 -25.43 3.52 4.10
C GLY A 324 -26.51 4.20 4.93
N ARG A 325 -27.68 3.56 5.05
CA ARG A 325 -28.76 4.00 5.94
C ARG A 325 -29.19 2.83 6.82
N PRO A 326 -28.72 2.73 8.08
CA PRO A 326 -27.77 3.64 8.74
C PRO A 326 -26.32 3.48 8.22
N PRO A 327 -25.42 4.47 8.47
CA PRO A 327 -23.98 4.31 8.24
C PRO A 327 -23.44 3.10 9.01
N ARG A 328 -22.54 2.35 8.37
CA ARG A 328 -21.91 1.16 8.98
C ARG A 328 -20.48 1.46 9.34
N LYS A 329 -20.07 1.10 10.56
CA LYS A 329 -18.67 1.22 10.98
C LYS A 329 -17.77 0.41 10.05
N ASP A 330 -16.63 0.97 9.69
CA ASP A 330 -15.65 0.36 8.80
C ASP A 330 -14.25 0.48 9.40
N SER A 331 -13.56 -0.65 9.51
CA SER A 331 -12.20 -0.70 10.05
C SER A 331 -11.18 -0.19 9.03
N GLN A 332 -11.55 -0.06 7.75
CA GLN A 332 -10.66 0.42 6.70
C GLN A 332 -10.30 1.90 6.82
N GLY A 333 -10.87 2.65 7.77
CA GLY A 333 -10.40 4.00 8.11
C GLY A 333 -8.89 4.08 8.39
N THR A 334 -8.26 2.99 8.86
CA THR A 334 -6.80 2.94 9.04
C THR A 334 -6.03 3.10 7.72
N ARG A 335 -6.62 2.77 6.57
CA ARG A 335 -6.02 3.00 5.25
C ARG A 335 -5.94 4.49 4.90
N LEU A 336 -6.90 5.29 5.39
CA LEU A 336 -6.82 6.74 5.32
C LEU A 336 -5.72 7.25 6.27
N ALA A 337 -5.68 6.75 7.51
CA ALA A 337 -4.62 7.12 8.46
C ALA A 337 -3.21 6.81 7.91
N ALA A 338 -3.04 5.72 7.18
CA ALA A 338 -1.77 5.33 6.57
C ALA A 338 -1.21 6.36 5.59
N ILE A 339 -2.06 7.13 4.91
CA ILE A 339 -1.64 8.15 3.93
C ILE A 339 -1.61 9.58 4.51
N ALA A 340 -1.91 9.76 5.80
CA ALA A 340 -2.08 11.07 6.40
C ALA A 340 -0.84 11.97 6.30
N THR A 341 0.35 11.41 6.50
CA THR A 341 1.61 12.17 6.38
C THR A 341 1.89 12.59 4.93
N ILE A 342 1.36 11.88 3.93
CA ILE A 342 1.46 12.28 2.52
C ILE A 342 0.55 13.49 2.27
N ALA A 343 -0.68 13.45 2.78
CA ALA A 343 -1.62 14.56 2.66
C ALA A 343 -1.12 15.82 3.40
N GLU A 344 -0.65 15.67 4.65
CA GLU A 344 -0.11 16.77 5.46
C GLU A 344 1.11 17.43 4.80
N LEU A 345 1.99 16.63 4.18
CA LEU A 345 3.16 17.16 3.46
C LEU A 345 2.77 18.10 2.31
N LEU A 346 1.66 17.81 1.63
CA LEU A 346 1.19 18.59 0.49
C LEU A 346 0.32 19.77 0.92
N ASP A 347 -0.41 19.63 2.03
CA ASP A 347 -1.27 20.68 2.57
C ASP A 347 -1.37 20.56 4.11
N PRO A 348 -0.51 21.29 4.86
CA PRO A 348 -0.54 21.30 6.32
C PRO A 348 -1.84 21.86 6.92
N ALA A 349 -2.69 22.54 6.14
CA ALA A 349 -3.99 23.00 6.64
C ALA A 349 -4.97 21.83 6.84
N THR A 350 -4.65 20.64 6.31
CA THR A 350 -5.50 19.45 6.43
C THR A 350 -5.55 18.87 7.84
N ARG A 351 -4.52 19.12 8.69
CA ARG A 351 -4.37 18.48 10.01
C ARG A 351 -4.53 16.97 9.94
N ALA A 352 -4.06 16.36 8.86
CA ALA A 352 -4.24 14.97 8.54
C ALA A 352 -3.67 14.03 9.60
N THR A 353 -2.50 14.36 10.14
CA THR A 353 -1.78 13.59 11.16
C THR A 353 -2.54 13.52 12.50
N GLU A 354 -3.28 14.57 12.86
CA GLU A 354 -4.15 14.57 14.03
C GLU A 354 -5.34 13.61 13.85
N LEU A 355 -6.03 13.69 12.70
CA LEU A 355 -7.14 12.79 12.41
C LEU A 355 -6.69 11.33 12.37
N ALA A 356 -5.53 11.06 11.76
CA ALA A 356 -4.93 9.73 11.75
C ALA A 356 -4.71 9.18 13.15
N SER A 357 -4.18 9.98 14.07
CA SER A 357 -3.96 9.57 15.46
C SER A 357 -5.26 9.17 16.17
N LYS A 358 -6.37 9.89 15.91
CA LYS A 358 -7.71 9.55 16.41
C LYS A 358 -8.22 8.22 15.84
N ILE A 359 -8.05 8.00 14.53
CA ILE A 359 -8.41 6.73 13.87
C ILE A 359 -7.66 5.56 14.51
N LEU A 360 -6.34 5.68 14.71
CA LEU A 360 -5.54 4.61 15.31
C LEU A 360 -5.95 4.31 16.75
N ALA A 361 -6.28 5.35 17.54
CA ALA A 361 -6.77 5.19 18.90
C ALA A 361 -8.13 4.45 18.97
N ARG A 362 -8.99 4.60 17.95
CA ARG A 362 -10.27 3.86 17.87
C ARG A 362 -10.13 2.43 17.41
N GLN A 363 -9.12 2.13 16.60
CA GLN A 363 -8.87 0.81 16.02
C GLN A 363 -7.73 0.11 16.77
N SER A 364 -8.00 -0.36 17.99
CA SER A 364 -6.96 -0.88 18.89
C SER A 364 -6.94 -2.39 19.08
N ASP A 365 -7.91 -3.11 18.51
CA ASP A 365 -8.05 -4.56 18.67
C ASP A 365 -8.17 -5.22 17.28
N PRO A 366 -7.14 -5.93 16.79
CA PRO A 366 -7.15 -6.54 15.46
C PRO A 366 -8.32 -7.52 15.27
N ARG A 367 -8.83 -8.14 16.34
CA ARG A 367 -9.94 -9.11 16.25
C ARG A 367 -11.30 -8.45 15.97
N LYS A 368 -11.42 -7.15 16.24
CA LYS A 368 -12.63 -6.36 15.96
C LYS A 368 -12.55 -5.64 14.62
N MET A 369 -11.41 -5.70 13.95
CA MET A 369 -11.23 -5.08 12.65
C MET A 369 -11.75 -6.04 11.58
N THR A 370 -13.02 -5.94 11.22
CA THR A 370 -13.69 -6.86 10.29
C THR A 370 -14.10 -6.18 8.98
N HIS A 371 -14.30 -6.96 7.93
CA HIS A 371 -14.80 -6.45 6.63
C HIS A 371 -16.29 -6.11 6.74
N THR A 372 -16.72 -4.98 6.16
CA THR A 372 -18.15 -4.60 6.14
C THR A 372 -19.01 -5.54 5.29
N ARG A 373 -18.42 -6.11 4.23
CA ARG A 373 -19.07 -7.07 3.32
C ARG A 373 -18.99 -8.52 3.77
N LEU A 374 -18.05 -8.84 4.66
CA LEU A 374 -17.85 -10.17 5.22
C LEU A 374 -17.47 -10.04 6.71
N PRO A 375 -18.42 -9.66 7.58
CA PRO A 375 -18.14 -9.32 8.98
C PRO A 375 -17.52 -10.45 9.80
N GLU A 376 -17.65 -11.68 9.34
CA GLU A 376 -17.04 -12.86 9.94
C GLU A 376 -15.55 -12.99 9.60
N SER A 377 -15.01 -12.13 8.74
CA SER A 377 -13.60 -12.09 8.37
C SER A 377 -12.90 -10.84 8.90
N ILE A 378 -11.70 -11.04 9.43
CA ILE A 378 -10.78 -9.96 9.79
C ILE A 378 -10.38 -9.18 8.53
N ALA A 379 -10.42 -7.85 8.63
CA ALA A 379 -9.91 -6.88 7.67
C ALA A 379 -8.39 -6.74 7.81
N GLU A 380 -7.66 -7.70 7.27
CA GLU A 380 -6.20 -7.82 7.32
C GLU A 380 -5.46 -6.53 6.94
N VAL A 381 -5.90 -5.88 5.84
CA VAL A 381 -5.22 -4.70 5.32
C VAL A 381 -5.45 -3.52 6.25
N ALA A 382 -6.56 -3.51 7.00
CA ALA A 382 -6.76 -2.47 8.01
C ALA A 382 -5.73 -2.59 9.15
N ILE A 383 -5.31 -3.80 9.52
CA ILE A 383 -4.27 -4.05 10.54
C ILE A 383 -2.90 -3.61 10.01
N THR A 384 -2.54 -3.99 8.79
CA THR A 384 -1.24 -3.59 8.20
C THR A 384 -1.18 -2.10 7.93
N SER A 385 -2.29 -1.48 7.50
CA SER A 385 -2.41 -0.02 7.37
C SER A 385 -2.30 0.70 8.71
N TRP A 386 -2.82 0.12 9.79
CA TRP A 386 -2.63 0.67 11.14
C TRP A 386 -1.14 0.77 11.47
N LEU A 387 -0.36 -0.30 11.19
CA LEU A 387 1.09 -0.31 11.42
C LEU A 387 1.83 0.70 10.53
N VAL A 388 1.46 0.81 9.25
CA VAL A 388 2.02 1.83 8.34
C VAL A 388 1.76 3.24 8.88
N ALA A 389 0.53 3.53 9.28
CA ALA A 389 0.12 4.82 9.82
C ALA A 389 0.90 5.17 11.08
N TYR A 390 0.96 4.25 12.06
CA TYR A 390 1.68 4.46 13.31
C TYR A 390 3.15 4.81 13.04
N TRP A 391 3.85 4.00 12.25
CA TRP A 391 5.28 4.23 12.00
C TRP A 391 5.53 5.48 11.15
N ARG A 392 4.65 5.83 10.20
CA ARG A 392 4.74 7.11 9.45
C ARG A 392 4.53 8.31 10.36
N LEU A 393 3.59 8.26 11.31
CA LEU A 393 3.38 9.32 12.30
C LEU A 393 4.59 9.48 13.22
N ARG A 394 5.24 8.38 13.62
CA ARG A 394 6.51 8.42 14.38
C ARG A 394 7.63 9.05 13.55
N GLU A 395 7.77 8.67 12.29
CA GLU A 395 8.74 9.28 11.36
C GLU A 395 8.48 10.79 11.19
N TRP A 396 7.21 11.18 11.05
CA TRP A 396 6.81 12.57 10.92
C TRP A 396 7.21 13.40 12.15
N ALA A 397 6.90 12.90 13.35
CA ALA A 397 7.24 13.60 14.60
C ALA A 397 8.75 13.81 14.79
N LEU A 398 9.60 12.97 14.19
CA LEU A 398 11.06 13.16 14.21
C LEU A 398 11.54 14.27 13.25
N ARG A 399 10.78 14.59 12.19
CA ARG A 399 11.13 15.67 11.24
C ARG A 399 10.93 17.05 11.85
N ASP A 400 9.88 17.19 12.66
CA ASP A 400 9.50 18.45 13.29
C ASP A 400 10.25 18.71 14.61
N ALA A 401 11.02 17.72 15.10
CA ALA A 401 11.84 17.90 16.28
C ALA A 401 12.93 18.96 16.03
N PRO A 402 13.16 19.90 16.98
CA PRO A 402 14.24 20.86 16.87
C PRO A 402 15.56 20.12 16.63
N LYS A 403 16.29 20.48 15.57
CA LYS A 403 17.66 19.99 15.37
C LYS A 403 18.52 20.59 16.48
N SER A 404 18.86 19.76 17.47
CA SER A 404 19.68 20.13 18.62
C SER A 404 21.12 20.46 18.25
#